data_AF-A0A8I2YLI0-F1
#
_entry.id   AF-A0A8I2YLI0-F1
#
_cell.length_a   1.000
_cell.length_b   1.000
_cell.length_c   1.000
_cell.angle_alpha   90.00
_cell.angle_beta   90.00
_cell.angle_gamma   90.00
#
_symmetry.space_group_name_H-M   'P 1'
#
loop_
_entity.id
_entity.type
_entity.pdbx_description
1 polymer ?
#
loop_
_entity_poly.entity_id
_entity_poly.type
_entity_poly.pdbx_seq_one_letter_code
_entity_poly.pdbx_strand_id
1 'polypeptide(L)'
;MNWMTYPLTSVIDMIWKEHLPELQSGKTPNPYHVEFIAILECTLNYAHTGSAKVLSKAVMQPHYLALSAIHDSLPCLNPYGKSHMQVSAPESLRAQQQSEVRFVIFNAVAHPDMYMLNDNRVEKKNLSSNKLYQHVFEVAFKIYIEDIKEFIRNAVQKELEPLSRSRDFVVKQSAREHRVLLKTWMGARYPLGYEVHEIAQLIAVLALWQCNDPAEPRNHEDMAPLAFPAPPGGGWSWSQHFQTLHIPFIQHGMFKYTVSEAMELVGDLIHTQRPLWTHDLDEARDIMKAIMVKAVQELKINHIPWVTVGDGPAHEEDLPLTSLTPSGCHWGGRAQEIGHDEARLLESCDKIALCDAQTIWSATRQCPNYHNVLHNQCLPSEWAYKNTSIQAKDTLSKEVYTWLPEAYDPINKPLHALAMVISFVFSGMLPMCFPPTDFSTEEKGATIAPPFITMVMTFIIAVMDPELPFHRCKDPSLKKIFMSKHMSKGINVMNILLRFRLAQPLTTKILKGSQWCHDIAPISDDEI
;
A
#
# COMPACT_ATOMS: atom_id res chain seq x y z
N MET A 1 -20.65 -4.23 -10.51
CA MET A 1 -21.23 -5.49 -11.00
C MET A 1 -20.75 -5.90 -12.37
N ASN A 2 -20.32 -4.95 -13.23
CA ASN A 2 -20.01 -5.24 -14.64
C ASN A 2 -18.95 -6.32 -14.86
N TRP A 3 -17.97 -6.52 -13.97
CA TRP A 3 -16.96 -7.58 -14.15
C TRP A 3 -17.52 -9.00 -13.93
N MET A 4 -18.36 -9.20 -12.90
CA MET A 4 -18.98 -10.52 -12.64
C MET A 4 -19.96 -10.89 -13.75
N THR A 5 -20.60 -9.87 -14.33
CA THR A 5 -21.53 -10.03 -15.44
C THR A 5 -20.85 -9.91 -16.80
N TYR A 6 -19.57 -9.52 -16.86
CA TYR A 6 -18.83 -9.30 -18.11
C TYR A 6 -18.88 -10.55 -18.99
N PRO A 7 -18.57 -11.76 -18.48
CA PRO A 7 -18.69 -12.97 -19.28
C PRO A 7 -20.10 -13.18 -19.85
N LEU A 8 -21.15 -12.91 -19.07
CA LEU A 8 -22.53 -13.00 -19.54
C LEU A 8 -22.82 -11.99 -20.64
N THR A 9 -22.48 -10.72 -20.43
CA THR A 9 -22.70 -9.65 -21.41
C THR A 9 -21.88 -9.85 -22.67
N SER A 10 -20.66 -10.39 -22.57
CA SER A 10 -19.82 -10.73 -23.72
C SER A 10 -20.41 -11.88 -24.53
N VAL A 11 -20.97 -12.91 -23.88
CA VAL A 11 -21.65 -14.01 -24.59
C VAL A 11 -22.93 -13.51 -25.27
N ILE A 12 -23.73 -12.67 -24.60
CA ILE A 12 -24.92 -12.06 -25.20
C ILE A 12 -24.53 -11.21 -26.41
N ASP A 13 -23.53 -10.34 -26.29
CA ASP A 13 -23.07 -9.47 -27.38
C ASP A 13 -22.46 -10.28 -28.54
N MET A 14 -21.77 -11.39 -28.25
CA MET A 14 -21.25 -12.31 -29.26
C MET A 14 -22.37 -12.96 -30.06
N ILE A 15 -23.37 -13.54 -29.38
CA ILE A 15 -24.54 -14.17 -30.04
C ILE A 15 -25.30 -13.09 -30.83
N TRP A 16 -25.50 -11.91 -30.26
CA TRP A 16 -26.16 -10.81 -30.95
C TRP A 16 -25.46 -10.43 -32.25
N LYS A 17 -24.13 -10.20 -32.21
CA LYS A 17 -23.33 -9.83 -33.38
C LYS A 17 -23.28 -10.92 -34.45
N GLU A 18 -23.21 -12.18 -34.04
CA GLU A 18 -23.23 -13.33 -34.95
C GLU A 18 -24.54 -13.43 -35.73
N HIS A 19 -25.68 -13.18 -35.06
CA HIS A 19 -27.02 -13.35 -35.66
C HIS A 19 -27.62 -12.05 -36.23
N LEU A 20 -26.97 -10.89 -36.02
CA LEU A 20 -27.43 -9.59 -36.49
C LEU A 20 -27.66 -9.52 -38.01
N PRO A 21 -26.78 -10.06 -38.89
CA PRO A 21 -27.00 -10.02 -40.34
C PRO A 21 -28.22 -10.82 -40.79
N GLU A 22 -28.49 -11.96 -40.14
CA GLU A 22 -29.65 -12.80 -40.45
C GLU A 22 -30.95 -12.09 -40.10
N LEU A 23 -30.99 -11.47 -38.91
CA LEU A 23 -32.11 -10.65 -38.46
C LEU A 23 -32.36 -9.47 -39.42
N GLN A 24 -31.31 -8.79 -39.87
CA GLN A 24 -31.41 -7.69 -40.84
C GLN A 24 -31.92 -8.16 -42.21
N SER A 25 -31.67 -9.41 -42.59
CA SER A 25 -32.21 -10.01 -43.83
C SER A 25 -33.67 -10.47 -43.71
N GLY A 26 -34.29 -10.30 -42.53
CA GLY A 26 -35.67 -10.74 -42.27
C GLY A 26 -35.82 -12.24 -42.01
N LYS A 27 -34.72 -12.97 -41.78
CA LYS A 27 -34.79 -14.38 -41.36
C LYS A 27 -35.24 -14.47 -39.90
N THR A 28 -36.04 -15.48 -39.60
CA THR A 28 -36.44 -15.76 -38.21
C THR A 28 -35.26 -16.34 -37.43
N PRO A 29 -34.92 -15.81 -36.24
CA PRO A 29 -33.80 -16.32 -35.45
C PRO A 29 -34.08 -17.74 -34.96
N ASN A 30 -33.02 -18.52 -34.77
CA ASN A 30 -33.13 -19.84 -34.18
C ASN A 30 -33.71 -19.74 -32.75
N PRO A 31 -34.83 -20.43 -32.43
CA PRO A 31 -35.47 -20.35 -31.11
C PRO A 31 -34.53 -20.75 -29.96
N TYR A 32 -33.57 -21.64 -30.20
CA TYR A 32 -32.58 -22.02 -29.18
C TYR A 32 -31.66 -20.86 -28.78
N HIS A 33 -31.30 -19.97 -29.72
CA HIS A 33 -30.50 -18.79 -29.40
C HIS A 33 -31.32 -17.76 -28.62
N VAL A 34 -32.61 -17.62 -28.95
CA VAL A 34 -33.53 -16.73 -28.22
C VAL A 34 -33.71 -17.22 -26.78
N GLU A 35 -33.95 -18.51 -26.58
CA GLU A 35 -34.07 -19.11 -25.25
C GLU A 35 -32.77 -19.00 -24.45
N PHE A 36 -31.62 -19.24 -25.09
CA PHE A 36 -30.32 -19.12 -24.43
C PHE A 36 -29.99 -17.67 -24.04
N ILE A 37 -30.27 -16.68 -24.89
CA ILE A 37 -30.14 -15.26 -24.53
C ILE A 37 -31.06 -14.95 -23.35
N ALA A 38 -32.32 -15.39 -23.35
CA ALA A 38 -33.24 -15.17 -22.25
C ALA A 38 -32.74 -15.77 -20.92
N ILE A 39 -32.13 -16.97 -20.97
CA ILE A 39 -31.46 -17.59 -19.82
C ILE A 39 -30.31 -16.71 -19.31
N LEU A 40 -29.45 -16.22 -20.20
CA LEU A 40 -28.32 -15.35 -19.83
C LEU A 40 -28.80 -14.02 -19.25
N GLU A 41 -29.85 -13.41 -19.82
CA GLU A 41 -30.48 -12.19 -19.31
C GLU A 41 -31.15 -12.38 -17.95
N CYS A 42 -31.83 -13.50 -17.71
CA CYS A 42 -32.34 -13.87 -16.40
C CYS A 42 -31.22 -14.00 -15.36
N THR A 43 -30.10 -14.62 -15.76
CA THR A 43 -28.90 -14.74 -14.91
C THR A 43 -28.27 -13.38 -14.63
N LEU A 44 -28.21 -12.52 -15.65
CA LEU A 44 -27.73 -11.14 -15.56
C LEU A 44 -28.61 -10.33 -14.59
N ASN A 45 -29.93 -10.42 -14.71
CA ASN A 45 -30.90 -9.81 -13.81
C ASN A 45 -30.74 -10.30 -12.37
N TYR A 46 -30.48 -11.59 -12.18
CA TYR A 46 -30.19 -12.13 -10.84
C TYR A 46 -28.90 -11.54 -10.27
N ALA A 47 -27.83 -11.50 -11.08
CA ALA A 47 -26.56 -10.93 -10.66
C ALA A 47 -26.70 -9.46 -10.22
N HIS A 48 -27.53 -8.68 -10.93
CA HIS A 48 -27.82 -7.27 -10.63
C HIS A 48 -28.74 -7.06 -9.44
N THR A 49 -29.82 -7.84 -9.31
CA THR A 49 -30.89 -7.59 -8.33
C THR A 49 -30.79 -8.46 -7.08
N GLY A 50 -30.07 -9.58 -7.14
CA GLY A 50 -30.09 -10.64 -6.14
C GLY A 50 -31.42 -11.40 -6.03
N SER A 51 -32.40 -11.11 -6.90
CA SER A 51 -33.76 -11.67 -6.78
C SER A 51 -33.85 -13.05 -7.43
N ALA A 52 -33.86 -14.12 -6.63
CA ALA A 52 -34.00 -15.49 -7.18
C ALA A 52 -35.32 -15.74 -7.94
N LYS A 53 -36.30 -14.82 -7.85
CA LYS A 53 -37.55 -14.90 -8.62
C LYS A 53 -37.33 -14.82 -10.14
N VAL A 54 -36.23 -14.22 -10.58
CA VAL A 54 -35.92 -14.13 -12.02
C VAL A 54 -35.26 -15.40 -12.56
N LEU A 55 -34.90 -16.36 -11.69
CA LEU A 55 -34.29 -17.63 -12.09
C LEU A 55 -35.37 -18.68 -12.37
N SER A 56 -35.45 -19.12 -13.63
CA SER A 56 -36.34 -20.23 -14.03
C SER A 56 -35.61 -21.57 -13.89
N LYS A 57 -35.91 -22.34 -12.84
CA LYS A 57 -35.24 -23.63 -12.59
C LYS A 57 -35.35 -24.60 -13.77
N ALA A 58 -36.53 -24.72 -14.38
CA ALA A 58 -36.77 -25.70 -15.45
C ALA A 58 -35.85 -25.51 -16.66
N VAL A 59 -35.63 -24.25 -17.05
CA VAL A 59 -34.90 -23.89 -18.26
C VAL A 59 -33.41 -23.63 -17.99
N MET A 60 -33.07 -23.09 -16.81
CA MET A 60 -31.69 -22.69 -16.49
C MET A 60 -30.86 -23.79 -15.83
N GLN A 61 -31.49 -24.76 -15.15
CA GLN A 61 -30.77 -25.79 -14.40
C GLN A 61 -30.01 -26.79 -15.29
N PRO A 62 -30.48 -27.19 -16.49
CA PRO A 62 -29.68 -27.99 -17.42
C PRO A 62 -28.34 -27.33 -17.81
N HIS A 63 -28.29 -26.00 -17.79
CA HIS A 63 -27.10 -25.21 -18.11
C HIS A 63 -26.24 -24.87 -16.88
N TYR A 64 -26.63 -25.33 -15.68
CA TYR A 64 -26.02 -25.03 -14.38
C TYR A 64 -26.01 -23.56 -13.97
N LEU A 65 -26.60 -22.65 -14.76
CA LEU A 65 -26.58 -21.21 -14.49
C LEU A 65 -27.35 -20.82 -13.23
N ALA A 66 -28.53 -21.39 -12.99
CA ALA A 66 -29.29 -21.08 -11.78
C ALA A 66 -28.60 -21.61 -10.51
N LEU A 67 -27.98 -22.80 -10.60
CA LEU A 67 -27.34 -23.42 -9.45
C LEU A 67 -26.03 -22.71 -9.09
N SER A 68 -25.16 -22.49 -10.08
CA SER A 68 -23.89 -21.76 -9.90
C SER A 68 -24.12 -20.31 -9.44
N ALA A 69 -25.11 -19.62 -10.00
CA ALA A 69 -25.44 -18.26 -9.56
C ALA A 69 -25.87 -18.21 -8.09
N ILE A 70 -26.57 -19.23 -7.59
CA ILE A 70 -27.01 -19.30 -6.18
C ILE A 70 -25.87 -19.74 -5.25
N HIS A 71 -25.13 -20.78 -5.63
CA HIS A 71 -24.13 -21.40 -4.75
C HIS A 71 -22.77 -20.71 -4.79
N ASP A 72 -22.30 -20.37 -5.98
CA ASP A 72 -20.96 -19.86 -6.22
C ASP A 72 -20.95 -18.34 -6.41
N SER A 73 -22.14 -17.71 -6.43
CA SER A 73 -22.33 -16.28 -6.72
C SER A 73 -21.80 -15.82 -8.07
N LEU A 74 -21.30 -16.75 -8.89
CA LEU A 74 -20.78 -16.55 -10.23
C LEU A 74 -21.50 -17.50 -11.17
N PRO A 75 -22.01 -17.00 -12.32
CA PRO A 75 -22.67 -17.85 -13.29
C PRO A 75 -21.65 -18.73 -14.00
N CYS A 76 -21.86 -20.05 -13.95
CA CYS A 76 -21.06 -21.03 -14.67
C CYS A 76 -21.94 -21.77 -15.67
N LEU A 77 -21.46 -21.87 -16.91
CA LEU A 77 -22.05 -22.73 -17.92
C LEU A 77 -21.53 -24.15 -17.71
N ASN A 78 -22.42 -25.13 -17.85
CA ASN A 78 -22.02 -26.53 -17.91
C ASN A 78 -20.99 -26.73 -19.05
N PRO A 79 -19.75 -27.19 -18.75
CA PRO A 79 -18.71 -27.38 -19.78
C PRO A 79 -19.10 -28.42 -20.83
N TYR A 80 -19.98 -29.36 -20.48
CA TYR A 80 -20.54 -30.37 -21.39
C TYR A 80 -21.77 -29.87 -22.16
N GLY A 81 -22.18 -28.62 -21.97
CA GLY A 81 -23.28 -27.99 -22.70
C GLY A 81 -23.01 -27.84 -24.20
N LYS A 82 -21.74 -27.77 -24.63
CA LYS A 82 -21.38 -27.76 -26.07
C LYS A 82 -21.86 -29.02 -26.80
N SER A 83 -21.91 -30.16 -26.13
CA SER A 83 -22.40 -31.43 -26.69
C SER A 83 -23.93 -31.56 -26.65
N HIS A 84 -24.63 -30.83 -25.78
CA HIS A 84 -26.09 -30.97 -25.61
C HIS A 84 -26.93 -30.19 -26.63
N MET A 85 -26.34 -29.33 -27.47
CA MET A 85 -27.01 -28.87 -28.70
C MET A 85 -27.15 -29.99 -29.76
N GLN A 86 -26.59 -31.18 -29.51
CA GLN A 86 -26.99 -32.41 -30.18
C GLN A 86 -27.71 -33.31 -29.16
N VAL A 87 -29.01 -33.47 -29.36
CA VAL A 87 -29.93 -34.19 -28.47
C VAL A 87 -29.61 -35.69 -28.44
N SER A 88 -29.19 -36.20 -27.27
CA SER A 88 -29.57 -37.49 -26.63
C SER A 88 -28.43 -38.09 -25.79
N ALA A 89 -28.53 -38.04 -24.46
CA ALA A 89 -27.69 -38.87 -23.58
C ALA A 89 -28.46 -39.30 -22.31
N PRO A 90 -28.21 -40.51 -21.75
CA PRO A 90 -29.05 -41.14 -20.73
C PRO A 90 -28.76 -40.63 -19.29
N GLU A 91 -29.75 -40.81 -18.41
CA GLU A 91 -29.79 -40.33 -17.02
C GLU A 91 -28.64 -40.80 -16.11
N SER A 92 -27.99 -41.92 -16.43
CA SER A 92 -26.93 -42.51 -15.59
C SER A 92 -25.63 -41.69 -15.55
N LEU A 93 -25.39 -40.83 -16.55
CA LEU A 93 -24.21 -39.95 -16.59
C LEU A 93 -24.31 -38.74 -15.64
N ARG A 94 -25.53 -38.39 -15.18
CA ARG A 94 -25.77 -37.17 -14.37
C ARG A 94 -25.30 -37.27 -12.92
N ALA A 95 -25.26 -38.47 -12.34
CA ALA A 95 -24.88 -38.66 -10.93
C ALA A 95 -23.35 -38.69 -10.72
N GLN A 96 -22.59 -39.08 -11.75
CA GLN A 96 -21.14 -39.25 -11.65
C GLN A 96 -20.36 -37.97 -12.02
N GLN A 97 -20.98 -37.02 -12.73
CA GLN A 97 -20.35 -35.77 -13.18
C GLN A 97 -20.39 -34.62 -12.16
N GLN A 98 -21.07 -34.77 -11.02
CA GLN A 98 -21.16 -33.72 -9.99
C GLN A 98 -19.87 -33.54 -9.16
N SER A 99 -18.89 -34.46 -9.24
CA SER A 99 -17.67 -34.42 -8.41
C SER A 99 -16.41 -33.88 -9.09
N GLU A 100 -16.41 -33.67 -10.41
CA GLU A 100 -15.21 -33.26 -11.17
C GLU A 100 -15.49 -32.06 -12.10
N VAL A 101 -15.57 -30.85 -11.54
CA VAL A 101 -15.34 -29.62 -12.31
C VAL A 101 -14.62 -28.62 -11.41
N ARG A 102 -13.30 -28.56 -11.49
CA ARG A 102 -12.48 -27.46 -10.93
C ARG A 102 -11.63 -26.85 -12.05
N PHE A 103 -11.90 -25.56 -12.29
CA PHE A 103 -11.09 -24.54 -12.95
C PHE A 103 -10.30 -24.90 -14.22
N VAL A 104 -10.82 -24.48 -15.38
CA VAL A 104 -10.01 -24.07 -16.53
C VAL A 104 -10.66 -22.84 -17.14
N ILE A 105 -9.92 -21.72 -17.14
CA ILE A 105 -9.86 -20.60 -18.11
C ILE A 105 -9.24 -19.43 -17.34
N PHE A 106 -7.94 -19.17 -17.57
CA PHE A 106 -7.26 -17.85 -17.53
C PHE A 106 -5.75 -18.11 -17.69
N ASN A 107 -5.27 -18.14 -18.94
CA ASN A 107 -3.85 -17.96 -19.27
C ASN A 107 -3.70 -17.74 -20.78
N ALA A 108 -3.77 -16.48 -21.19
CA ALA A 108 -3.18 -16.00 -22.43
C ALA A 108 -3.03 -14.48 -22.32
N VAL A 109 -1.89 -13.97 -22.79
CA VAL A 109 -1.50 -12.55 -22.96
C VAL A 109 -0.58 -12.00 -21.86
N ALA A 110 0.74 -12.11 -22.06
CA ALA A 110 1.67 -10.96 -22.14
C ALA A 110 3.15 -11.41 -22.22
N HIS A 111 3.78 -11.22 -23.39
CA HIS A 111 5.21 -10.99 -23.57
C HIS A 111 5.36 -10.10 -24.82
N PRO A 112 6.26 -9.09 -24.80
CA PRO A 112 7.23 -9.01 -25.90
C PRO A 112 8.61 -8.44 -25.51
N ASP A 113 9.66 -8.98 -26.14
CA ASP A 113 11.03 -8.44 -26.21
C ASP A 113 11.18 -7.33 -27.28
N MET A 114 12.17 -6.42 -27.15
CA MET A 114 12.89 -5.85 -28.31
C MET A 114 14.25 -5.15 -27.98
N TYR A 115 15.14 -5.17 -28.98
CA TYR A 115 16.60 -4.90 -29.04
C TYR A 115 17.05 -3.44 -29.33
N MET A 116 18.40 -3.23 -29.31
CA MET A 116 19.29 -2.23 -30.00
C MET A 116 19.90 -1.14 -29.09
N LEU A 117 21.20 -0.74 -29.06
CA LEU A 117 22.30 -0.69 -30.05
C LEU A 117 23.70 -0.49 -29.38
N ASN A 118 24.74 -0.70 -30.20
CA ASN A 118 26.19 -0.62 -29.96
C ASN A 118 26.75 0.75 -30.46
N ASP A 119 27.68 1.43 -29.78
CA ASP A 119 28.88 2.06 -30.40
C ASP A 119 29.89 2.69 -29.41
N ASN A 120 31.17 2.60 -29.78
CA ASN A 120 32.37 3.04 -29.07
C ASN A 120 32.76 4.49 -29.39
N ARG A 121 33.06 5.29 -28.36
CA ARG A 121 34.14 6.31 -28.36
C ARG A 121 34.32 6.90 -26.96
N VAL A 122 35.21 6.26 -26.22
CA VAL A 122 35.72 6.72 -24.93
C VAL A 122 36.83 7.74 -25.20
N GLU A 123 36.54 9.03 -25.05
CA GLU A 123 37.52 10.02 -24.57
C GLU A 123 36.82 11.32 -24.14
N LYS A 124 37.06 11.72 -22.89
CA LYS A 124 36.76 13.02 -22.25
C LYS A 124 35.30 13.49 -22.07
N LYS A 125 34.27 12.67 -22.32
CA LYS A 125 32.84 13.11 -22.24
C LYS A 125 31.94 12.62 -21.10
N ASN A 126 32.36 11.74 -20.18
CA ASN A 126 31.42 11.17 -19.20
C ASN A 126 31.27 11.97 -17.89
N LEU A 127 31.05 13.29 -17.99
CA LEU A 127 30.54 14.09 -16.87
C LEU A 127 29.01 13.98 -16.69
N SER A 128 28.28 13.51 -17.72
CA SER A 128 26.82 13.32 -17.64
C SER A 128 26.44 12.15 -16.72
N SER A 129 27.18 11.03 -16.76
CA SER A 129 26.95 9.87 -15.88
C SER A 129 27.11 10.23 -14.40
N ASN A 130 28.04 11.14 -14.06
CA ASN A 130 28.26 11.58 -12.69
C ASN A 130 27.05 12.27 -12.06
N LYS A 131 26.21 12.94 -12.86
CA LYS A 131 25.00 13.60 -12.34
C LYS A 131 23.90 12.61 -12.00
N LEU A 132 23.78 11.54 -12.78
CA LEU A 132 22.83 10.48 -12.49
C LEU A 132 23.18 9.79 -11.17
N TYR A 133 24.44 9.37 -11.02
CA TYR A 133 24.89 8.71 -9.79
C TYR A 133 24.74 9.63 -8.57
N GLN A 134 25.09 10.90 -8.74
CA GLN A 134 24.92 11.91 -7.72
C GLN A 134 23.45 12.05 -7.33
N HIS A 135 22.53 12.07 -8.30
CA HIS A 135 21.11 12.18 -8.03
C HIS A 135 20.55 10.98 -7.24
N VAL A 136 20.99 9.76 -7.55
CA VAL A 136 20.59 8.56 -6.79
C VAL A 136 20.95 8.74 -5.31
N PHE A 137 22.17 9.19 -5.02
CA PHE A 137 22.57 9.49 -3.64
C PHE A 137 21.85 10.72 -3.05
N GLU A 138 21.55 11.75 -3.84
CA GLU A 138 20.76 12.89 -3.39
C GLU A 138 19.36 12.47 -2.93
N VAL A 139 18.71 11.52 -3.63
CA VAL A 139 17.41 10.99 -3.20
C VAL A 139 17.55 10.23 -1.87
N ALA A 140 18.55 9.37 -1.74
CA ALA A 140 18.82 8.67 -0.49
C ALA A 140 19.06 9.67 0.67
N PHE A 141 19.89 10.69 0.47
CA PHE A 141 20.17 11.69 1.49
C PHE A 141 18.99 12.64 1.77
N LYS A 142 18.05 12.84 0.84
CA LYS A 142 16.78 13.53 1.14
C LYS A 142 15.93 12.70 2.10
N ILE A 143 15.88 11.39 1.91
CA ILE A 143 15.20 10.48 2.84
C ILE A 143 15.86 10.53 4.22
N TYR A 144 17.19 10.57 4.28
CA TYR A 144 17.92 10.78 5.53
C TYR A 144 17.54 12.08 6.25
N ILE A 145 17.42 13.19 5.51
CA ILE A 145 16.98 14.47 6.07
C ILE A 145 15.57 14.34 6.67
N GLU A 146 14.66 13.66 5.99
CA GLU A 146 13.29 13.44 6.48
C GLU A 146 13.26 12.52 7.71
N ASP A 147 14.08 11.46 7.74
CA ASP A 147 14.25 10.61 8.93
C ASP A 147 14.71 11.46 10.13
N ILE A 148 15.72 12.33 9.95
CA ILE A 148 16.20 13.23 11.01
C ILE A 148 15.11 14.22 11.44
N LYS A 149 14.34 14.78 10.50
CA LYS A 149 13.23 15.68 10.83
C LYS A 149 12.16 14.98 11.65
N GLU A 150 11.79 13.75 11.29
CA GLU A 150 10.82 12.93 12.03
C GLU A 150 11.35 12.61 13.43
N PHE A 151 12.59 12.16 13.54
CA PHE A 151 13.24 11.87 14.82
C PHE A 151 13.24 13.09 15.76
N ILE A 152 13.75 14.23 15.29
CA ILE A 152 13.80 15.47 16.08
C ILE A 152 12.39 15.96 16.42
N ARG A 153 11.44 15.90 15.48
CA ARG A 153 10.05 16.27 15.74
C ARG A 153 9.45 15.43 16.85
N ASN A 154 9.63 14.12 16.81
CA ASN A 154 9.02 13.22 17.79
C ASN A 154 9.64 13.41 19.17
N ALA A 155 10.98 13.54 19.25
CA ALA A 155 11.67 13.86 20.49
C ALA A 155 11.19 15.18 21.10
N VAL A 156 11.17 16.25 20.29
CA VAL A 156 10.77 17.59 20.76
C VAL A 156 9.28 17.65 21.10
N GLN A 157 8.40 17.01 20.32
CA GLN A 157 6.96 16.99 20.63
C GLN A 157 6.66 16.25 21.93
N LYS A 158 7.36 15.14 22.20
CA LYS A 158 7.27 14.39 23.46
C LYS A 158 7.57 15.28 24.67
N GLU A 159 8.63 16.11 24.57
CA GLU A 159 9.00 17.08 25.62
C GLU A 159 8.03 18.27 25.71
N LEU A 160 7.53 18.78 24.58
CA LEU A 160 6.65 19.96 24.54
C LEU A 160 5.22 19.68 24.99
N GLU A 161 4.75 18.45 24.91
CA GLU A 161 3.38 18.08 25.26
C GLU A 161 3.01 18.35 26.74
N PRO A 162 3.79 17.93 27.75
CA PRO A 162 3.52 18.28 29.14
C PRO A 162 3.61 19.79 29.39
N LEU A 163 4.61 20.47 28.80
CA LEU A 163 4.80 21.93 28.96
C LEU A 163 3.61 22.73 28.40
N SER A 164 3.02 22.25 27.30
CA SER A 164 1.84 22.86 26.69
C SER A 164 0.57 22.77 27.55
N ARG A 165 0.54 21.81 28.49
CA ARG A 165 -0.53 21.60 29.47
C ARG A 165 -0.25 22.28 30.81
N SER A 166 0.92 22.92 30.97
CA SER A 166 1.27 23.65 32.20
C SER A 166 0.26 24.73 32.54
N ARG A 167 0.02 24.92 33.85
CA ARG A 167 -0.79 26.02 34.38
C ARG A 167 -0.03 27.35 34.34
N ASP A 168 1.30 27.29 34.31
CA ASP A 168 2.14 28.48 34.20
C ASP A 168 2.08 29.03 32.77
N PHE A 169 1.67 30.30 32.67
CA PHE A 169 1.56 31.00 31.40
C PHE A 169 2.91 31.11 30.67
N VAL A 170 4.01 31.34 31.40
CA VAL A 170 5.35 31.52 30.83
C VAL A 170 5.83 30.20 30.21
N VAL A 171 5.67 29.09 30.92
CA VAL A 171 6.02 27.74 30.43
C VAL A 171 5.20 27.39 29.20
N LYS A 172 3.90 27.66 29.22
CA LYS A 172 3.01 27.39 28.09
C LYS A 172 3.33 28.26 26.87
N GLN A 173 3.69 29.52 27.08
CA GLN A 173 4.10 30.44 26.02
C GLN A 173 5.43 30.00 25.41
N SER A 174 6.41 29.63 26.23
CA SER A 174 7.68 29.05 25.78
C SER A 174 7.43 27.79 24.93
N ALA A 175 6.57 26.86 25.37
CA ALA A 175 6.26 25.67 24.59
C ALA A 175 5.64 25.98 23.22
N ARG A 176 4.83 27.04 23.11
CA ARG A 176 4.28 27.51 21.83
C ARG A 176 5.36 28.07 20.91
N GLU A 177 6.28 28.87 21.45
CA GLU A 177 7.39 29.44 20.68
C GLU A 177 8.28 28.34 20.10
N HIS A 178 8.59 27.31 20.90
CA HIS A 178 9.36 26.16 20.42
C HIS A 178 8.63 25.31 19.37
N ARG A 179 7.30 25.20 19.43
CA ARG A 179 6.52 24.58 18.34
C ARG A 179 6.63 25.37 17.04
N VAL A 180 6.65 26.71 17.11
CA VAL A 180 6.84 27.58 15.94
C VAL A 180 8.25 27.42 15.38
N LEU A 181 9.28 27.39 16.24
CA LEU A 181 10.67 27.17 15.84
C LEU A 181 10.86 25.80 15.19
N LEU A 182 10.34 24.72 15.79
CA LEU A 182 10.39 23.37 15.22
C LEU A 182 9.71 23.33 13.85
N LYS A 183 8.53 23.94 13.70
CA LYS A 183 7.82 24.01 12.43
C LYS A 183 8.61 24.78 11.38
N THR A 184 9.26 25.88 11.78
CA THR A 184 10.09 26.69 10.88
C THR A 184 11.31 25.88 10.42
N TRP A 185 12.00 25.23 11.34
CA TRP A 185 13.17 24.39 11.04
C TRP A 185 12.82 23.20 10.13
N MET A 186 11.70 22.50 10.40
CA MET A 186 11.22 21.41 9.53
C MET A 186 10.94 21.86 8.09
N GLY A 187 10.51 23.11 7.91
CA GLY A 187 10.24 23.73 6.61
C GLY A 187 11.47 24.34 5.95
N ALA A 188 12.63 24.37 6.61
CA ALA A 188 13.86 24.90 6.05
C ALA A 188 14.30 24.05 4.85
N ARG A 189 14.86 24.72 3.83
CA ARG A 189 15.32 24.06 2.60
C ARG A 189 16.52 23.15 2.86
N TYR A 190 17.38 23.53 3.80
CA TYR A 190 18.60 22.80 4.19
C TYR A 190 18.69 22.71 5.71
N PRO A 191 17.84 21.93 6.37
CA PRO A 191 17.68 21.91 7.83
C PRO A 191 18.94 21.43 8.58
N LEU A 192 19.88 20.80 7.87
CA LEU A 192 21.16 20.30 8.37
C LEU A 192 22.35 21.14 7.90
N GLY A 193 22.12 22.32 7.33
CA GLY A 193 23.15 23.20 6.77
C GLY A 193 23.78 24.16 7.77
N TYR A 194 24.95 24.71 7.40
CA TYR A 194 25.65 25.75 8.18
C TYR A 194 25.03 27.15 8.09
N GLU A 195 23.89 27.31 7.43
CA GLU A 195 23.25 28.62 7.37
C GLU A 195 22.85 29.04 8.81
N VAL A 196 23.29 30.24 9.20
CA VAL A 196 23.25 30.74 10.59
C VAL A 196 21.82 30.68 11.16
N HIS A 197 20.82 30.82 10.30
CA HIS A 197 19.42 30.77 10.69
C HIS A 197 18.96 29.36 11.05
N GLU A 198 19.36 28.35 10.28
CA GLU A 198 19.00 26.94 10.45
C GLU A 198 19.67 26.35 11.69
N ILE A 199 20.95 26.67 11.93
CA ILE A 199 21.65 26.27 13.15
C ILE A 199 21.03 26.95 14.37
N ALA A 200 20.77 28.26 14.31
CA ALA A 200 20.16 28.97 15.42
C ALA A 200 18.78 28.40 15.76
N GLN A 201 17.99 28.01 14.77
CA GLN A 201 16.71 27.34 14.97
C GLN A 201 16.87 25.95 15.55
N LEU A 202 17.79 25.14 15.04
CA LEU A 202 18.06 23.79 15.56
C LEU A 202 18.56 23.85 17.00
N ILE A 203 19.52 24.72 17.31
CA ILE A 203 20.01 24.94 18.67
C ILE A 203 18.88 25.46 19.56
N ALA A 204 18.05 26.40 19.12
CA ALA A 204 16.93 26.88 19.92
C ALA A 204 15.88 25.80 20.16
N VAL A 205 15.65 24.90 19.20
CA VAL A 205 14.78 23.73 19.35
C VAL A 205 15.37 22.73 20.35
N LEU A 206 16.69 22.49 20.30
CA LEU A 206 17.39 21.52 21.15
C LEU A 206 17.77 22.07 22.53
N ALA A 207 17.83 23.39 22.73
CA ALA A 207 18.19 24.01 24.01
C ALA A 207 17.17 23.71 25.12
N LEU A 208 15.91 23.40 24.77
CA LEU A 208 14.93 22.87 25.73
C LEU A 208 15.34 21.50 26.29
N TRP A 209 16.06 20.70 25.51
CA TRP A 209 16.42 19.35 25.86
C TRP A 209 17.53 19.33 26.93
N GLN A 210 18.43 20.32 26.90
CA GLN A 210 19.58 20.43 27.82
C GLN A 210 19.23 21.07 29.18
N CYS A 211 18.04 21.65 29.37
CA CYS A 211 17.66 22.23 30.66
C CYS A 211 17.48 21.21 31.81
N ASN A 212 17.54 19.91 31.52
CA ASN A 212 17.40 18.84 32.52
C ASN A 212 18.71 18.11 32.86
N ASP A 213 19.86 18.45 32.25
CA ASP A 213 21.18 17.88 32.59
C ASP A 213 22.27 18.98 32.57
N PRO A 214 22.85 19.37 33.72
CA PRO A 214 23.69 20.56 33.86
C PRO A 214 25.13 20.44 33.31
N ALA A 215 25.43 19.45 32.46
CA ALA A 215 26.74 19.36 31.83
C ALA A 215 26.89 20.44 30.73
N GLU A 216 27.81 21.39 30.95
CA GLU A 216 28.08 22.51 30.04
C GLU A 216 28.30 22.08 28.57
N PRO A 217 27.77 22.82 27.58
CA PRO A 217 28.12 22.60 26.18
C PRO A 217 29.60 22.92 25.96
N ARG A 218 30.39 21.92 25.56
CA ARG A 218 31.80 22.09 25.17
C ARG A 218 31.90 23.11 24.03
N ASN A 219 32.92 23.96 24.09
CA ASN A 219 33.15 25.08 23.17
C ASN A 219 33.00 24.70 21.69
N HIS A 220 32.29 25.55 20.93
CA HIS A 220 32.04 25.40 19.50
C HIS A 220 33.31 25.37 18.62
N GLU A 221 34.46 25.80 19.15
CA GLU A 221 35.72 25.86 18.41
C GLU A 221 36.40 24.48 18.21
N ASP A 222 35.96 23.44 18.92
CA ASP A 222 36.54 22.09 18.85
C ASP A 222 35.81 21.12 17.89
N MET A 223 34.74 21.57 17.19
CA MET A 223 34.02 20.71 16.24
C MET A 223 34.75 20.62 14.89
N ALA A 224 35.68 19.66 14.76
CA ALA A 224 36.24 19.30 13.46
C ALA A 224 35.15 18.73 12.51
N PRO A 225 35.15 19.06 11.21
CA PRO A 225 34.19 18.53 10.25
C PRO A 225 34.27 17.00 10.15
N LEU A 226 33.11 16.34 10.26
CA LEU A 226 32.97 14.89 10.13
C LEU A 226 33.13 14.44 8.67
N ALA A 227 33.90 13.39 8.45
CA ALA A 227 34.07 12.66 7.20
C ALA A 227 33.31 11.33 7.25
N PHE A 228 32.77 10.93 6.10
CA PHE A 228 32.17 9.61 5.90
C PHE A 228 33.25 8.51 5.97
N PRO A 229 32.93 7.31 6.53
CA PRO A 229 33.91 6.25 6.67
C PRO A 229 34.41 5.75 5.31
N ALA A 230 35.73 5.62 5.18
CA ALA A 230 36.36 4.75 4.19
C ALA A 230 36.61 3.38 4.82
N PRO A 231 36.11 2.27 4.26
CA PRO A 231 36.32 0.96 4.85
C PRO A 231 37.80 0.54 4.72
N PRO A 232 38.36 -0.13 5.74
CA PRO A 232 39.71 -0.68 5.67
C PRO A 232 39.80 -1.78 4.59
N GLY A 233 40.87 -1.73 3.78
CA GLY A 233 41.05 -2.44 2.51
C GLY A 233 41.15 -3.98 2.58
N GLY A 234 40.05 -4.65 2.91
CA GLY A 234 39.81 -6.05 2.51
C GLY A 234 38.86 -6.10 1.31
N GLY A 235 38.71 -7.25 0.64
CA GLY A 235 37.61 -7.43 -0.32
C GLY A 235 36.29 -7.56 0.44
N TRP A 236 35.30 -6.68 0.17
CA TRP A 236 34.04 -6.63 0.91
C TRP A 236 32.81 -6.55 -0.01
N SER A 237 31.72 -7.18 0.44
CA SER A 237 30.35 -6.92 0.00
C SER A 237 29.77 -5.79 0.87
N TRP A 238 29.33 -4.70 0.23
CA TRP A 238 28.84 -3.49 0.91
C TRP A 238 27.59 -3.73 1.77
N SER A 239 26.72 -4.66 1.37
CA SER A 239 25.50 -4.99 2.12
C SER A 239 25.79 -5.61 3.49
N GLN A 240 26.87 -6.39 3.62
CA GLN A 240 27.30 -6.95 4.90
C GLN A 240 27.91 -5.89 5.82
N HIS A 241 28.56 -4.87 5.27
CA HIS A 241 29.25 -3.87 6.09
C HIS A 241 28.29 -2.88 6.76
N PHE A 242 27.20 -2.46 6.11
CA PHE A 242 26.12 -1.66 6.74
C PHE A 242 25.35 -2.42 7.83
N GLN A 243 25.41 -3.75 7.83
CA GLN A 243 24.87 -4.55 8.94
C GLN A 243 25.80 -4.53 10.16
N THR A 244 27.11 -4.36 9.96
CA THR A 244 28.13 -4.39 11.03
C THR A 244 28.63 -3.02 11.48
N LEU A 245 28.48 -1.99 10.66
CA LEU A 245 28.92 -0.63 10.96
C LEU A 245 27.85 0.09 11.78
N HIS A 246 28.19 0.41 13.03
CA HIS A 246 27.42 1.28 13.93
C HIS A 246 27.40 2.75 13.48
N ILE A 247 27.32 3.04 12.18
CA ILE A 247 27.24 4.42 11.68
C ILE A 247 26.03 5.09 12.32
N PRO A 248 26.12 6.40 12.64
CA PRO A 248 25.09 7.08 13.37
C PRO A 248 23.79 7.32 12.59
N PHE A 249 23.13 6.27 12.13
CA PHE A 249 21.84 6.34 11.46
C PHE A 249 20.73 6.00 12.45
N ILE A 250 19.58 6.64 12.24
CA ILE A 250 18.37 6.33 13.00
C ILE A 250 18.01 4.87 12.70
N GLN A 251 18.00 4.03 13.74
CA GLN A 251 17.84 2.57 13.61
C GLN A 251 16.56 2.17 12.89
N HIS A 252 15.50 2.97 13.06
CA HIS A 252 14.19 2.79 12.45
C HIS A 252 13.96 3.71 11.22
N GLY A 253 15.00 4.36 10.70
CA GLY A 253 14.92 5.25 9.55
C GLY A 253 14.98 4.51 8.21
N MET A 254 14.34 5.07 7.18
CA MET A 254 14.34 4.52 5.82
C MET A 254 15.71 4.69 5.12
N PHE A 255 16.57 5.57 5.63
CA PHE A 255 17.86 5.87 5.01
C PHE A 255 18.80 4.67 4.90
N LYS A 256 18.89 3.84 5.95
CA LYS A 256 19.80 2.68 5.96
C LYS A 256 19.55 1.76 4.76
N TYR A 257 18.29 1.56 4.43
CA TYR A 257 17.89 0.73 3.30
C TYR A 257 18.10 1.47 1.97
N THR A 258 17.70 2.74 1.92
CA THR A 258 17.78 3.50 0.66
C THR A 258 19.22 3.78 0.24
N VAL A 259 20.14 3.99 1.18
CA VAL A 259 21.56 4.18 0.87
C VAL A 259 22.21 2.88 0.39
N SER A 260 21.81 1.71 0.94
CA SER A 260 22.29 0.41 0.46
C SER A 260 21.88 0.18 -1.00
N GLU A 261 20.61 0.44 -1.32
CA GLU A 261 20.10 0.33 -2.70
C GLU A 261 20.78 1.34 -3.64
N ALA A 262 20.95 2.59 -3.19
CA ALA A 262 21.67 3.60 -3.94
C ALA A 262 23.11 3.16 -4.27
N MET A 263 23.79 2.48 -3.34
CA MET A 263 25.12 1.95 -3.55
C MET A 263 25.14 0.76 -4.51
N GLU A 264 24.18 -0.15 -4.41
CA GLU A 264 24.05 -1.28 -5.35
C GLU A 264 23.76 -0.77 -6.78
N LEU A 265 22.79 0.14 -6.93
CA LEU A 265 22.43 0.72 -8.22
C LEU A 265 23.60 1.49 -8.85
N VAL A 266 24.31 2.31 -8.06
CA VAL A 266 25.49 3.04 -8.58
C VAL A 266 26.63 2.08 -8.88
N GLY A 267 26.83 1.03 -8.06
CA GLY A 267 27.79 -0.04 -8.32
C GLY A 267 27.53 -0.74 -9.65
N ASP A 268 26.30 -1.19 -9.88
CA ASP A 268 25.87 -1.83 -11.13
C ASP A 268 26.06 -0.91 -12.34
N LEU A 269 25.74 0.38 -12.19
CA LEU A 269 25.92 1.35 -13.26
C LEU A 269 27.40 1.61 -13.55
N ILE A 270 28.27 1.65 -12.53
CA ILE A 270 29.72 1.76 -12.70
C ILE A 270 30.24 0.53 -13.44
N HIS A 271 29.83 -0.67 -13.02
CA HIS A 271 30.22 -1.94 -13.64
C HIS A 271 29.75 -2.04 -15.10
N THR A 272 28.52 -1.64 -15.39
CA THR A 272 27.94 -1.71 -16.74
C THR A 272 28.58 -0.69 -17.69
N GLN A 273 28.90 0.52 -17.23
CA GLN A 273 29.50 1.54 -18.08
C GLN A 273 31.01 1.37 -18.26
N ARG A 274 31.68 0.61 -17.40
CA ARG A 274 33.13 0.35 -17.50
C ARG A 274 33.45 -1.13 -17.28
N PRO A 275 33.08 -2.02 -18.22
CA PRO A 275 33.34 -3.45 -18.12
C PRO A 275 34.84 -3.82 -18.12
N LEU A 276 35.75 -2.86 -18.37
CA LEU A 276 37.21 -3.05 -18.29
C LEU A 276 37.80 -2.79 -16.90
N TRP A 277 37.00 -2.35 -15.92
CA TRP A 277 37.43 -2.06 -14.55
C TRP A 277 37.45 -3.31 -13.65
N THR A 278 37.84 -4.46 -14.20
CA THR A 278 37.63 -5.77 -13.57
C THR A 278 38.53 -6.08 -12.39
N HIS A 279 39.46 -5.21 -11.98
CA HIS A 279 40.44 -5.56 -10.93
C HIS A 279 40.68 -4.53 -9.83
N ASP A 280 40.14 -3.31 -9.90
CA ASP A 280 40.38 -2.31 -8.86
C ASP A 280 39.08 -1.90 -8.14
N LEU A 281 38.70 -2.70 -7.15
CA LEU A 281 37.57 -2.41 -6.25
C LEU A 281 37.80 -1.12 -5.45
N ASP A 282 39.06 -0.70 -5.24
CA ASP A 282 39.38 0.51 -4.51
C ASP A 282 39.05 1.75 -5.34
N GLU A 283 39.31 1.73 -6.67
CA GLU A 283 38.94 2.83 -7.58
C GLU A 283 37.42 3.03 -7.66
N ALA A 284 36.64 1.95 -7.80
CA ALA A 284 35.17 2.02 -7.83
C ALA A 284 34.62 2.58 -6.51
N ARG A 285 35.20 2.17 -5.39
CA ARG A 285 34.86 2.70 -4.05
C ARG A 285 35.14 4.19 -3.94
N ASP A 286 36.29 4.66 -4.42
CA ASP A 286 36.64 6.07 -4.30
C ASP A 286 35.77 6.95 -5.20
N ILE A 287 35.34 6.43 -6.36
CA ILE A 287 34.30 7.07 -7.18
C ILE A 287 32.97 7.16 -6.43
N MET A 288 32.49 6.06 -5.83
CA MET A 288 31.24 6.08 -5.07
C MET A 288 31.29 7.09 -3.92
N LYS A 289 32.39 7.12 -3.15
CA LYS A 289 32.60 8.12 -2.10
C LYS A 289 32.56 9.53 -2.65
N ALA A 290 33.26 9.81 -3.75
CA ALA A 290 33.28 11.15 -4.34
C ALA A 290 31.88 11.61 -4.78
N ILE A 291 31.08 10.69 -5.33
CA ILE A 291 29.69 10.96 -5.72
C ILE A 291 28.81 11.22 -4.49
N MET A 292 28.93 10.40 -3.44
CA MET A 292 28.22 10.58 -2.17
C MET A 292 28.55 11.93 -1.54
N VAL A 293 29.84 12.27 -1.43
CA VAL A 293 30.31 13.56 -0.89
C VAL A 293 29.70 14.72 -1.66
N LYS A 294 29.61 14.62 -2.99
CA LYS A 294 28.99 15.65 -3.81
C LYS A 294 27.49 15.79 -3.56
N ALA A 295 26.77 14.68 -3.39
CA ALA A 295 25.35 14.70 -3.02
C ALA A 295 25.12 15.36 -1.65
N VAL A 296 25.95 15.02 -0.65
CA VAL A 296 25.95 15.64 0.69
C VAL A 296 26.19 17.15 0.61
N GLN A 297 27.17 17.58 -0.21
CA GLN A 297 27.50 18.99 -0.42
C GLN A 297 26.34 19.77 -1.08
N GLU A 298 25.70 19.23 -2.12
CA GLU A 298 24.57 19.88 -2.79
C GLU A 298 23.34 19.99 -1.90
N LEU A 299 23.12 18.99 -1.04
CA LEU A 299 22.07 19.03 -0.02
C LEU A 299 22.45 19.86 1.21
N LYS A 300 23.66 20.44 1.23
CA LYS A 300 24.25 21.18 2.34
C LYS A 300 24.12 20.43 3.67
N ILE A 301 24.28 19.11 3.68
CA ILE A 301 24.28 18.32 4.91
C ILE A 301 25.63 18.53 5.59
N ASN A 302 25.63 19.36 6.62
CA ASN A 302 26.81 19.78 7.36
C ASN A 302 26.80 19.26 8.80
N HIS A 303 25.60 19.08 9.35
CA HIS A 303 25.38 18.54 10.68
C HIS A 303 24.68 17.19 10.62
N ILE A 304 25.29 16.21 11.26
CA ILE A 304 24.64 14.94 11.59
C ILE A 304 24.47 14.94 13.11
N PRO A 305 23.22 14.98 13.61
CA PRO A 305 22.99 14.84 15.05
C PRO A 305 23.58 13.51 15.51
N TRP A 306 24.43 13.56 16.52
CA TRP A 306 25.02 12.37 17.13
C TRP A 306 25.04 12.56 18.64
N VAL A 307 24.89 11.46 19.38
CA VAL A 307 24.97 11.44 20.84
C VAL A 307 26.24 10.70 21.22
N THR A 308 27.06 11.29 22.09
CA THR A 308 28.21 10.57 22.66
C THR A 308 27.69 9.63 23.74
N VAL A 309 28.00 8.34 23.59
CA VAL A 309 27.71 7.34 24.61
C VAL A 309 28.56 7.67 25.84
N GLY A 310 27.93 8.07 26.95
CA GLY A 310 28.61 8.09 28.23
C GLY A 310 28.89 6.65 28.68
N ASP A 311 29.98 6.42 29.41
CA ASP A 311 30.47 5.09 29.86
C ASP A 311 29.54 4.32 30.83
N GLY A 312 28.22 4.60 30.80
CA GLY A 312 27.21 3.91 31.60
C GLY A 312 26.55 2.74 30.86
N PRO A 313 26.01 1.75 31.60
CA PRO A 313 25.23 0.65 31.02
C PRO A 313 23.84 1.16 30.63
N ALA A 314 23.74 1.84 29.48
CA ALA A 314 22.48 2.23 28.86
C ALA A 314 22.08 1.21 27.79
N HIS A 315 20.77 0.96 27.68
CA HIS A 315 20.14 -0.03 26.82
C HIS A 315 20.58 0.08 25.34
N GLU A 316 20.88 -1.08 24.76
CA GLU A 316 21.45 -1.32 23.43
C GLU A 316 20.59 -0.87 22.23
N GLU A 317 19.36 -0.38 22.46
CA GLU A 317 18.33 -0.29 21.40
C GLU A 317 18.17 1.08 20.73
N ASP A 318 18.93 2.12 21.13
CA ASP A 318 18.72 3.49 20.63
C ASP A 318 20.03 4.31 20.42
N LEU A 319 21.16 3.68 20.02
CA LEU A 319 22.46 4.38 20.06
C LEU A 319 23.30 4.33 18.77
N PRO A 320 23.77 5.48 18.25
CA PRO A 320 24.63 5.56 17.06
C PRO A 320 26.11 5.94 17.38
N LEU A 321 27.12 5.29 16.76
CA LEU A 321 28.54 5.31 17.20
C LEU A 321 29.58 5.81 16.15
N THR A 322 30.47 6.70 16.63
CA THR A 322 31.85 7.06 16.18
C THR A 322 32.16 7.89 14.90
N SER A 323 33.21 8.73 15.06
CA SER A 323 33.69 9.84 14.21
C SER A 323 34.78 9.46 13.19
N LEU A 324 35.11 10.38 12.26
CA LEU A 324 36.45 10.59 11.65
C LEU A 324 36.48 11.84 10.72
N THR A 325 37.67 12.29 10.29
CA THR A 325 38.05 13.64 9.73
C THR A 325 38.34 13.69 8.21
N PRO A 326 38.35 14.88 7.52
CA PRO A 326 38.23 14.97 6.05
C PRO A 326 39.50 15.36 5.26
N SER A 327 39.47 15.12 3.94
CA SER A 327 40.27 15.83 2.92
C SER A 327 39.47 15.96 1.61
N GLY A 328 39.49 17.16 1.02
CA GLY A 328 38.43 17.68 0.17
C GLY A 328 38.62 17.57 -1.36
N CYS A 329 37.51 17.81 -2.07
CA CYS A 329 37.46 18.10 -3.51
C CYS A 329 36.23 18.99 -3.80
N HIS A 330 36.40 19.97 -4.69
CA HIS A 330 35.39 20.95 -5.12
C HIS A 330 35.09 20.78 -6.61
N TRP A 331 33.83 20.59 -7.01
CA TRP A 331 33.37 20.82 -8.40
C TRP A 331 31.87 21.14 -8.47
N GLY A 332 31.51 22.29 -9.07
CA GLY A 332 30.13 22.73 -9.29
C GLY A 332 29.62 22.47 -10.71
N GLY A 333 28.29 22.34 -10.88
CA GLY A 333 27.65 22.37 -12.20
C GLY A 333 26.17 21.93 -12.28
N ARG A 334 25.31 22.90 -12.64
CA ARG A 334 23.83 22.93 -12.75
C ARG A 334 23.09 21.76 -13.43
N ALA A 335 21.85 21.55 -12.98
CA ALA A 335 20.92 20.45 -13.26
C ALA A 335 20.11 20.53 -14.58
N GLN A 336 19.70 19.36 -15.07
CA GLN A 336 18.51 19.15 -15.92
C GLN A 336 17.93 17.73 -15.67
N GLU A 337 16.64 17.57 -15.95
CA GLU A 337 15.63 16.70 -15.32
C GLU A 337 15.82 15.16 -15.39
N ILE A 338 15.40 14.50 -14.30
CA ILE A 338 15.50 13.05 -14.02
C ILE A 338 14.10 12.58 -13.59
N GLY A 339 13.38 11.89 -14.47
CA GLY A 339 12.02 11.39 -14.17
C GLY A 339 11.91 9.86 -14.11
N HIS A 340 12.89 9.11 -14.65
CA HIS A 340 12.78 7.65 -14.77
C HIS A 340 13.37 6.87 -13.59
N ASP A 341 14.33 7.43 -12.83
CA ASP A 341 15.03 6.70 -11.77
C ASP A 341 14.44 6.92 -10.37
N GLU A 342 13.64 7.98 -10.18
CA GLU A 342 12.79 8.15 -8.98
C GLU A 342 11.80 6.99 -8.82
N ALA A 343 11.28 6.47 -9.94
CA ALA A 343 10.39 5.31 -9.94
C ALA A 343 11.07 4.04 -9.41
N ARG A 344 12.37 3.81 -9.69
CA ARG A 344 13.11 2.63 -9.20
C ARG A 344 13.44 2.73 -7.70
N LEU A 345 13.73 3.94 -7.22
CA LEU A 345 13.91 4.21 -5.79
C LEU A 345 12.60 4.04 -5.02
N LEU A 346 11.48 4.52 -5.58
CA LEU A 346 10.14 4.27 -5.02
C LEU A 346 9.78 2.78 -5.03
N GLU A 347 10.10 2.06 -6.10
CA GLU A 347 9.93 0.59 -6.19
C GLU A 347 10.74 -0.13 -5.12
N SER A 348 11.93 0.38 -4.77
CA SER A 348 12.78 -0.20 -3.73
C SER A 348 12.25 0.09 -2.32
N CYS A 349 11.76 1.31 -2.06
CA CYS A 349 11.00 1.62 -0.85
C CYS A 349 9.79 0.69 -0.70
N ASP A 350 9.09 0.40 -1.81
CA ASP A 350 7.98 -0.54 -1.82
C ASP A 350 8.48 -1.95 -1.47
N LYS A 351 9.59 -2.44 -2.05
CA LYS A 351 10.21 -3.74 -1.68
C LYS A 351 10.60 -3.83 -0.20
N ILE A 352 11.05 -2.74 0.40
CA ILE A 352 11.42 -2.69 1.82
C ILE A 352 10.17 -2.74 2.71
N ALA A 353 9.10 -2.03 2.33
CA ALA A 353 7.80 -2.14 2.99
C ALA A 353 7.16 -3.54 2.87
N LEU A 354 7.72 -4.42 2.02
CA LEU A 354 7.38 -5.86 1.96
C LEU A 354 8.20 -6.73 2.92
N CYS A 355 9.18 -6.19 3.63
CA CYS A 355 10.05 -6.96 4.53
C CYS A 355 9.84 -6.62 6.01
N ASP A 356 9.35 -5.43 6.32
CA ASP A 356 9.07 -5.00 7.70
C ASP A 356 7.58 -4.84 7.93
N ALA A 357 7.06 -5.65 8.86
CA ALA A 357 5.66 -5.68 9.23
C ALA A 357 5.14 -4.35 9.81
N GLN A 358 6.01 -3.50 10.37
CA GLN A 358 5.59 -2.23 10.99
C GLN A 358 5.76 -1.01 10.08
N THR A 359 6.48 -1.14 8.97
CA THR A 359 6.72 -0.04 8.05
C THR A 359 5.41 0.46 7.42
N ILE A 360 5.19 1.78 7.45
CA ILE A 360 4.03 2.41 6.80
C ILE A 360 4.05 2.09 5.31
N TRP A 361 2.94 1.57 4.81
CA TRP A 361 2.81 1.16 3.42
C TRP A 361 1.56 1.77 2.77
N SER A 362 1.48 1.70 1.44
CA SER A 362 0.39 2.27 0.65
C SER A 362 -0.25 1.19 -0.20
N ALA A 363 -1.57 1.05 -0.07
CA ALA A 363 -2.38 0.10 -0.81
C ALA A 363 -2.76 0.56 -2.23
N THR A 364 -2.64 1.87 -2.51
CA THR A 364 -2.91 2.41 -3.86
C THR A 364 -1.72 2.29 -4.80
N ARG A 365 -0.51 2.08 -4.26
CA ARG A 365 0.63 1.67 -5.08
C ARG A 365 0.33 0.27 -5.58
N GLN A 366 0.37 0.09 -6.90
CA GLN A 366 0.12 -1.21 -7.54
C GLN A 366 1.12 -2.22 -6.97
N CYS A 367 0.69 -2.98 -5.98
CA CYS A 367 1.50 -4.03 -5.39
C CYS A 367 1.15 -5.32 -6.15
N PRO A 368 1.91 -5.74 -7.17
CA PRO A 368 1.65 -6.99 -7.89
C PRO A 368 1.67 -8.21 -6.95
N ASN A 369 2.15 -8.05 -5.71
CA ASN A 369 2.37 -9.11 -4.74
C ASN A 369 1.64 -8.84 -3.42
N TYR A 370 0.31 -8.84 -3.42
CA TYR A 370 -0.49 -8.63 -2.19
C TYR A 370 -0.15 -9.59 -1.04
N HIS A 371 0.30 -10.81 -1.34
CA HIS A 371 0.75 -11.76 -0.31
C HIS A 371 1.90 -11.20 0.55
N ASN A 372 2.74 -10.35 -0.04
CA ASN A 372 3.87 -9.74 0.64
C ASN A 372 3.47 -8.62 1.60
N VAL A 373 2.22 -8.15 1.63
CA VAL A 373 1.79 -7.12 2.60
C VAL A 373 0.85 -7.67 3.68
N LEU A 374 0.50 -8.96 3.63
CA LEU A 374 -0.41 -9.56 4.62
C LEU A 374 0.24 -9.74 5.99
N HIS A 375 1.57 -9.76 6.04
CA HIS A 375 2.32 -9.80 7.29
C HIS A 375 2.40 -8.43 7.98
N ASN A 376 1.98 -7.34 7.31
CA ASN A 376 2.07 -6.00 7.86
C ASN A 376 1.08 -5.81 9.01
N GLN A 377 1.60 -5.54 10.20
CA GLN A 377 0.85 -5.26 11.42
C GLN A 377 0.26 -3.86 11.46
N CYS A 378 0.72 -2.95 10.60
CA CYS A 378 0.13 -1.62 10.46
C CYS A 378 -0.86 -1.57 9.29
N LEU A 379 -1.90 -0.75 9.45
CA LEU A 379 -2.86 -0.47 8.38
C LEU A 379 -2.20 0.37 7.27
N PRO A 380 -2.63 0.22 6.00
CA PRO A 380 -2.10 1.03 4.91
C PRO A 380 -2.39 2.51 5.15
N SER A 381 -1.55 3.41 4.64
CA SER A 381 -1.66 4.87 4.78
C SER A 381 -2.98 5.45 4.27
N GLU A 382 -3.65 4.75 3.36
CA GLU A 382 -5.01 5.03 2.89
C GLU A 382 -6.07 4.83 3.96
N TRP A 383 -5.80 3.95 4.92
CA TRP A 383 -6.66 3.79 6.07
C TRP A 383 -6.52 5.02 6.94
N ALA A 384 -7.52 5.89 6.86
CA ALA A 384 -7.59 7.08 7.70
C ALA A 384 -9.05 7.43 7.97
N TYR A 385 -9.37 7.76 9.21
CA TYR A 385 -10.72 8.16 9.60
C TYR A 385 -11.26 9.31 8.73
N LYS A 386 -10.40 10.24 8.31
CA LYS A 386 -10.75 11.35 7.41
C LYS A 386 -11.30 10.91 6.04
N ASN A 387 -11.02 9.67 5.61
CA ASN A 387 -11.42 9.13 4.31
C ASN A 387 -12.84 8.53 4.31
N THR A 388 -13.53 8.48 5.45
CA THR A 388 -14.75 7.69 5.65
C THR A 388 -16.06 8.47 5.43
N SER A 389 -15.98 9.79 5.23
CA SER A 389 -17.14 10.70 5.21
C SER A 389 -18.06 10.51 6.43
N ILE A 390 -17.49 10.21 7.61
CA ILE A 390 -18.24 10.05 8.86
C ILE A 390 -18.56 11.40 9.50
N GLN A 391 -19.86 11.69 9.64
CA GLN A 391 -20.35 12.87 10.34
C GLN A 391 -20.03 12.75 11.83
N ALA A 392 -19.66 13.86 12.48
CA ALA A 392 -19.26 13.86 13.88
C ALA A 392 -20.33 13.35 14.87
N LYS A 393 -21.61 13.30 14.47
CA LYS A 393 -22.73 12.82 15.29
C LYS A 393 -22.86 11.29 15.33
N ASP A 394 -22.15 10.58 14.46
CA ASP A 394 -22.21 9.12 14.37
C ASP A 394 -21.21 8.49 15.37
N THR A 395 -21.66 8.33 16.61
CA THR A 395 -20.82 7.89 17.73
C THR A 395 -20.29 6.46 17.53
N LEU A 396 -21.14 5.53 17.08
CA LEU A 396 -20.75 4.14 16.87
C LEU A 396 -19.75 4.01 15.73
N SER A 397 -19.99 4.64 14.58
CA SER A 397 -19.01 4.58 13.49
C SER A 397 -17.69 5.22 13.91
N LYS A 398 -17.72 6.35 14.62
CA LYS A 398 -16.48 6.96 15.13
C LYS A 398 -15.71 6.01 16.04
N GLU A 399 -16.40 5.37 17.00
CA GLU A 399 -15.80 4.41 17.92
C GLU A 399 -15.19 3.21 17.20
N VAL A 400 -15.94 2.59 16.29
CA VAL A 400 -15.48 1.43 15.47
C VAL A 400 -14.22 1.78 14.69
N TYR A 401 -14.21 2.91 14.00
CA TYR A 401 -13.06 3.30 13.21
C TYR A 401 -11.88 3.68 14.11
N THR A 402 -12.07 4.39 15.22
CA THR A 402 -10.96 4.72 16.13
C THR A 402 -10.34 3.48 16.79
N TRP A 403 -11.14 2.46 17.07
CA TRP A 403 -10.66 1.21 17.69
C TRP A 403 -9.82 0.35 16.74
N LEU A 404 -10.16 0.34 15.44
CA LEU A 404 -9.61 -0.63 14.50
C LEU A 404 -8.07 -0.60 14.35
N PRO A 405 -7.38 0.56 14.28
CA PRO A 405 -5.92 0.60 14.19
C PRO A 405 -5.20 -0.03 15.39
N GLU A 406 -5.77 0.11 16.59
CA GLU A 406 -5.18 -0.42 17.82
C GLU A 406 -5.38 -1.93 17.95
N ALA A 407 -6.45 -2.45 17.34
CA ALA A 407 -6.81 -3.86 17.41
C ALA A 407 -6.46 -4.65 16.14
N TYR A 408 -5.91 -4.00 15.11
CA TYR A 408 -5.59 -4.65 13.85
C TYR A 408 -4.40 -5.61 14.05
N ASP A 409 -4.69 -6.91 14.04
CA ASP A 409 -3.70 -7.96 14.23
C ASP A 409 -3.86 -9.07 13.17
N PRO A 410 -3.31 -8.89 11.95
CA PRO A 410 -3.48 -9.87 10.88
C PRO A 410 -2.70 -11.17 11.11
N ILE A 411 -1.78 -11.20 12.07
CA ILE A 411 -0.98 -12.39 12.39
C ILE A 411 -1.79 -13.34 13.26
N ASN A 412 -2.41 -12.82 14.32
CA ASN A 412 -3.18 -13.66 15.25
C ASN A 412 -4.68 -13.72 14.90
N LYS A 413 -5.18 -12.81 14.06
CA LYS A 413 -6.58 -12.80 13.60
C LYS A 413 -6.64 -12.95 12.07
N PRO A 414 -6.76 -14.18 11.53
CA PRO A 414 -6.86 -14.43 10.08
C PRO A 414 -7.95 -13.60 9.38
N LEU A 415 -9.06 -13.34 10.08
CA LEU A 415 -10.14 -12.46 9.62
C LEU A 415 -9.64 -11.07 9.21
N HIS A 416 -8.66 -10.50 9.92
CA HIS A 416 -8.13 -9.18 9.63
C HIS A 416 -7.33 -9.16 8.34
N ALA A 417 -6.48 -10.18 8.13
CA ALA A 417 -5.75 -10.37 6.89
C ALA A 417 -6.72 -10.59 5.71
N LEU A 418 -7.74 -11.43 5.90
CA LEU A 418 -8.77 -11.69 4.89
C LEU A 418 -9.58 -10.44 4.54
N ALA A 419 -9.97 -9.66 5.55
CA ALA A 419 -10.65 -8.38 5.36
C ALA A 419 -9.79 -7.39 4.55
N MET A 420 -8.47 -7.36 4.77
CA MET A 420 -7.53 -6.55 4.00
C MET A 420 -7.50 -6.98 2.53
N VAL A 421 -7.32 -8.28 2.26
CA VAL A 421 -7.31 -8.84 0.89
C VAL A 421 -8.59 -8.46 0.15
N ILE A 422 -9.74 -8.69 0.77
CA ILE A 422 -11.04 -8.39 0.17
C ILE A 422 -11.16 -6.89 -0.08
N SER A 423 -10.70 -6.05 0.85
CA SER A 423 -10.71 -4.60 0.66
C SER A 423 -9.89 -4.14 -0.53
N PHE A 424 -8.76 -4.79 -0.83
CA PHE A 424 -7.99 -4.50 -2.03
C PHE A 424 -8.68 -4.92 -3.30
N VAL A 425 -9.19 -6.15 -3.35
CA VAL A 425 -9.98 -6.66 -4.47
C VAL A 425 -11.15 -5.70 -4.73
N PHE A 426 -11.88 -5.29 -3.69
CA PHE A 426 -12.97 -4.35 -3.83
C PHE A 426 -12.52 -2.94 -4.21
N SER A 427 -11.39 -2.44 -3.72
CA SER A 427 -10.91 -1.10 -4.07
C SER A 427 -10.44 -0.98 -5.53
N GLY A 428 -9.87 -2.05 -6.09
CA GLY A 428 -9.49 -2.12 -7.50
C GLY A 428 -10.67 -2.40 -8.43
N MET A 429 -11.64 -3.19 -7.97
CA MET A 429 -12.76 -3.64 -8.82
C MET A 429 -14.02 -2.77 -8.69
N LEU A 430 -14.42 -2.32 -7.49
CA LEU A 430 -15.69 -1.60 -7.31
C LEU A 430 -15.80 -0.29 -8.09
N PRO A 431 -14.82 0.62 -8.06
CA PRO A 431 -14.94 1.92 -8.74
C PRO A 431 -15.20 1.75 -10.24
N MET A 432 -14.60 0.72 -10.83
CA MET A 432 -14.72 0.37 -12.24
C MET A 432 -16.02 -0.36 -12.57
N CYS A 433 -16.58 -1.07 -11.60
CA CYS A 433 -17.67 -2.01 -11.85
C CYS A 433 -19.04 -1.48 -11.46
N PHE A 434 -19.10 -0.44 -10.64
CA PHE A 434 -20.31 0.27 -10.26
C PHE A 434 -20.10 1.79 -10.42
N PRO A 435 -19.72 2.31 -11.60
CA PRO A 435 -19.83 3.74 -11.83
C PRO A 435 -21.33 4.06 -11.66
N PRO A 436 -21.73 4.81 -10.62
CA PRO A 436 -23.14 5.04 -10.42
C PRO A 436 -23.63 5.89 -11.60
N THR A 437 -24.70 5.47 -12.26
CA THR A 437 -25.25 6.20 -13.42
C THR A 437 -25.73 7.60 -13.06
N ASP A 438 -26.00 7.87 -11.78
CA ASP A 438 -26.63 9.09 -11.29
C ASP A 438 -25.83 9.84 -10.20
N PHE A 439 -24.61 9.42 -9.86
CA PHE A 439 -23.81 10.16 -8.88
C PHE A 439 -23.01 11.25 -9.58
N SER A 440 -23.08 12.47 -9.05
CA SER A 440 -22.13 13.50 -9.45
C SER A 440 -20.72 13.02 -9.13
N THR A 441 -19.76 13.28 -10.01
CA THR A 441 -18.34 13.01 -9.82
C THR A 441 -17.75 13.68 -8.56
N GLU A 442 -18.54 14.51 -7.88
CA GLU A 442 -18.17 15.27 -6.69
C GLU A 442 -18.44 14.54 -5.36
N GLU A 443 -19.24 13.46 -5.35
CA GLU A 443 -19.50 12.72 -4.11
C GLU A 443 -18.30 11.87 -3.68
N LYS A 444 -17.64 12.30 -2.58
CA LYS A 444 -16.48 11.62 -1.98
C LYS A 444 -16.81 10.16 -1.62
N GLY A 445 -16.09 9.24 -2.27
CA GLY A 445 -16.14 7.80 -1.97
C GLY A 445 -16.91 6.96 -2.99
N ALA A 446 -17.27 7.50 -4.16
CA ALA A 446 -17.84 6.71 -5.27
C ALA A 446 -16.76 6.15 -6.23
N THR A 447 -15.65 6.86 -6.45
CA THR A 447 -14.63 6.50 -7.46
C THR A 447 -13.20 6.43 -6.92
N ILE A 448 -12.94 6.93 -5.71
CA ILE A 448 -11.61 7.03 -5.13
C ILE A 448 -11.34 5.76 -4.30
N ALA A 449 -10.25 5.05 -4.57
CA ALA A 449 -9.91 3.77 -3.94
C ALA A 449 -9.67 3.85 -2.41
N PRO A 450 -8.91 4.84 -1.86
CA PRO A 450 -8.63 4.91 -0.42
C PRO A 450 -9.85 4.83 0.53
N PRO A 451 -10.96 5.57 0.28
CA PRO A 451 -12.21 5.40 1.03
C PRO A 451 -12.73 3.96 1.03
N PHE A 452 -12.70 3.27 -0.11
CA PHE A 452 -13.24 1.90 -0.20
C PHE A 452 -12.42 0.91 0.61
N ILE A 453 -11.08 1.01 0.57
CA ILE A 453 -10.20 0.16 1.39
C ILE A 453 -10.58 0.32 2.86
N THR A 454 -10.67 1.57 3.32
CA THR A 454 -11.01 1.89 4.71
C THR A 454 -12.39 1.34 5.08
N MET A 455 -13.41 1.55 4.23
CA MET A 455 -14.79 1.19 4.54
C MET A 455 -15.09 -0.30 4.45
N VAL A 456 -14.59 -0.99 3.42
CA VAL A 456 -14.82 -2.43 3.24
C VAL A 456 -14.15 -3.21 4.37
N MET A 457 -12.90 -2.87 4.67
CA MET A 457 -12.13 -3.54 5.71
C MET A 457 -12.80 -3.36 7.07
N THR A 458 -13.14 -2.11 7.40
CA THR A 458 -13.80 -1.79 8.66
C THR A 458 -15.17 -2.46 8.76
N PHE A 459 -15.92 -2.55 7.66
CA PHE A 459 -17.21 -3.23 7.64
C PHE A 459 -17.08 -4.73 7.91
N ILE A 460 -16.17 -5.42 7.23
CA ILE A 460 -15.95 -6.86 7.42
C ILE A 460 -15.55 -7.13 8.87
N ILE A 461 -14.52 -6.44 9.35
CA ILE A 461 -14.01 -6.64 10.71
C ILE A 461 -15.09 -6.26 11.74
N ALA A 462 -15.80 -5.14 11.58
CA ALA A 462 -16.87 -4.74 12.52
C ALA A 462 -18.02 -5.73 12.62
N VAL A 463 -18.38 -6.37 11.50
CA VAL A 463 -19.51 -7.29 11.45
C VAL A 463 -19.10 -8.69 11.92
N MET A 464 -17.85 -9.10 11.68
CA MET A 464 -17.37 -10.47 11.94
C MET A 464 -16.52 -10.63 13.21
N ASP A 465 -15.74 -9.64 13.64
CA ASP A 465 -14.94 -9.73 14.89
C ASP A 465 -15.85 -9.44 16.10
N PRO A 466 -16.12 -10.42 16.99
CA PRO A 466 -17.01 -10.26 18.13
C PRO A 466 -16.51 -9.26 19.20
N GLU A 467 -15.21 -8.94 19.24
CA GLU A 467 -14.62 -8.02 20.23
C GLU A 467 -14.92 -6.54 19.91
N LEU A 468 -15.34 -6.29 18.68
CA LEU A 468 -15.48 -4.94 18.16
C LEU A 468 -16.63 -4.17 18.84
N PRO A 469 -16.49 -2.84 19.04
CA PRO A 469 -17.56 -2.00 19.60
C PRO A 469 -18.94 -2.19 18.95
N PHE A 470 -18.98 -2.57 17.67
CA PHE A 470 -20.21 -2.89 16.95
C PHE A 470 -21.07 -3.96 17.64
N HIS A 471 -20.46 -5.04 18.17
CA HIS A 471 -21.19 -6.10 18.85
C HIS A 471 -21.59 -5.70 20.27
N ARG A 472 -20.71 -4.96 20.97
CA ARG A 472 -20.95 -4.44 22.32
C ARG A 472 -22.05 -3.36 22.38
N CYS A 473 -22.31 -2.68 21.26
CA CYS A 473 -23.38 -1.69 21.17
C CYS A 473 -24.75 -2.34 21.43
N LYS A 474 -25.46 -1.89 22.46
CA LYS A 474 -26.82 -2.39 22.78
C LYS A 474 -27.92 -1.66 22.03
N ASP A 475 -27.62 -0.50 21.42
CA ASP A 475 -28.59 0.31 20.70
C ASP A 475 -28.75 -0.19 19.25
N PRO A 476 -29.88 -0.82 18.91
CA PRO A 476 -30.10 -1.33 17.55
C PRO A 476 -30.20 -0.21 16.51
N SER A 477 -30.55 1.02 16.91
CA SER A 477 -30.65 2.16 16.00
C SER A 477 -29.27 2.59 15.51
N LEU A 478 -28.25 2.59 16.38
CA LEU A 478 -26.87 2.89 16.01
C LEU A 478 -26.28 1.84 15.08
N LYS A 479 -26.52 0.54 15.36
CA LYS A 479 -26.12 -0.54 14.43
C LYS A 479 -26.77 -0.38 13.06
N LYS A 480 -28.08 -0.05 13.03
CA LYS A 480 -28.81 0.19 11.78
C LYS A 480 -28.23 1.36 11.00
N ILE A 481 -27.84 2.45 11.66
CA ILE A 481 -27.20 3.61 11.02
C ILE A 481 -25.84 3.21 10.43
N PHE A 482 -25.00 2.51 11.19
CA PHE A 482 -23.71 1.98 10.72
C PHE A 482 -23.88 1.11 9.48
N MET A 483 -24.81 0.14 9.53
CA MET A 483 -25.09 -0.76 8.40
C MET A 483 -25.63 0.02 7.19
N SER A 484 -26.62 0.88 7.38
CA SER A 484 -27.23 1.68 6.31
C SER A 484 -26.21 2.50 5.53
N LYS A 485 -25.18 3.01 6.22
CA LYS A 485 -24.14 3.83 5.62
C LYS A 485 -23.18 3.06 4.71
N HIS A 486 -22.83 1.84 5.10
CA HIS A 486 -22.03 0.96 4.24
C HIS A 486 -22.89 0.45 3.09
N MET A 487 -24.14 0.07 3.38
CA MET A 487 -25.09 -0.43 2.39
C MET A 487 -25.38 0.59 1.28
N SER A 488 -25.46 1.89 1.58
CA SER A 488 -25.67 2.94 0.57
C SER A 488 -24.53 3.04 -0.45
N LYS A 489 -23.37 2.45 -0.15
CA LYS A 489 -22.20 2.37 -1.04
C LYS A 489 -22.04 0.99 -1.68
N GLY A 490 -23.07 0.15 -1.60
CA GLY A 490 -23.03 -1.24 -2.07
C GLY A 490 -22.24 -2.20 -1.18
N ILE A 491 -21.68 -1.70 -0.07
CA ILE A 491 -20.95 -2.48 0.96
C ILE A 491 -21.99 -3.08 1.90
N ASN A 492 -22.56 -4.22 1.50
CA ASN A 492 -23.61 -4.89 2.26
C ASN A 492 -23.28 -6.37 2.48
N VAL A 493 -23.95 -6.98 3.45
CA VAL A 493 -23.75 -8.38 3.86
C VAL A 493 -23.92 -9.34 2.69
N MET A 494 -24.92 -9.12 1.82
CA MET A 494 -25.13 -9.99 0.66
C MET A 494 -23.94 -9.91 -0.30
N ASN A 495 -23.50 -8.71 -0.66
CA ASN A 495 -22.49 -8.49 -1.68
C ASN A 495 -21.07 -8.84 -1.22
N ILE A 496 -20.76 -8.59 0.04
CA ILE A 496 -19.42 -8.79 0.58
C ILE A 496 -19.35 -10.12 1.30
N LEU A 497 -20.23 -10.36 2.28
CA LEU A 497 -20.06 -11.52 3.15
C LEU A 497 -20.55 -12.81 2.51
N LEU A 498 -21.76 -12.83 1.93
CA LEU A 498 -22.26 -14.07 1.31
C LEU A 498 -21.54 -14.41 -0.01
N ARG A 499 -21.33 -13.42 -0.90
CA ARG A 499 -20.72 -13.69 -2.21
C ARG A 499 -19.25 -14.08 -2.13
N PHE A 500 -18.51 -13.56 -1.16
CA PHE A 500 -17.13 -13.99 -0.89
C PHE A 500 -17.07 -15.16 0.08
N ARG A 501 -18.22 -15.77 0.40
CA ARG A 501 -18.35 -16.91 1.32
C ARG A 501 -17.73 -16.66 2.71
N LEU A 502 -17.70 -15.41 3.16
CA LEU A 502 -17.40 -15.05 4.56
C LEU A 502 -18.59 -15.26 5.50
N ALA A 503 -19.75 -15.60 4.93
CA ALA A 503 -20.94 -15.91 5.69
C ALA A 503 -21.78 -16.94 4.94
N GLN A 504 -22.56 -17.71 5.69
CA GLN A 504 -23.48 -18.69 5.16
C GLN A 504 -24.93 -18.26 5.40
N PRO A 505 -25.82 -18.45 4.42
CA PRO A 505 -27.23 -18.17 4.62
C PRO A 505 -27.86 -19.28 5.48
N LEU A 506 -28.51 -18.89 6.56
CA LEU A 506 -29.27 -19.80 7.42
C LEU A 506 -30.69 -20.02 6.90
N THR A 507 -31.25 -19.03 6.19
CA THR A 507 -32.63 -19.06 5.70
C THR A 507 -32.75 -18.53 4.27
N THR A 508 -33.85 -18.85 3.59
CA THR A 508 -34.17 -18.25 2.27
C THR A 508 -34.65 -16.80 2.37
N LYS A 509 -34.86 -16.27 3.59
CA LYS A 509 -35.26 -14.88 3.81
C LYS A 509 -34.16 -13.88 3.47
N ILE A 510 -32.92 -14.34 3.27
CA ILE A 510 -31.81 -13.48 2.85
C ILE A 510 -32.15 -12.63 1.62
N LEU A 511 -33.02 -13.14 0.75
CA LEU A 511 -33.43 -12.49 -0.49
C LEU A 511 -34.50 -11.39 -0.30
N LYS A 512 -35.02 -11.22 0.92
CA LYS A 512 -36.12 -10.31 1.25
C LYS A 512 -35.78 -9.34 2.39
N GLY A 513 -34.50 -9.20 2.72
CA GLY A 513 -34.02 -8.39 3.83
C GLY A 513 -33.53 -9.25 4.99
N SER A 514 -32.33 -9.81 4.84
CA SER A 514 -31.65 -10.59 5.87
C SER A 514 -31.37 -9.77 7.14
N GLN A 515 -31.52 -10.40 8.29
CA GLN A 515 -30.93 -9.94 9.54
C GLN A 515 -29.62 -10.70 9.83
N TRP A 516 -28.55 -9.96 10.10
CA TRP A 516 -27.26 -10.52 10.53
C TRP A 516 -27.45 -11.35 11.82
N CYS A 517 -26.76 -12.48 11.93
CA CYS A 517 -26.87 -13.50 12.98
C CYS A 517 -28.22 -14.26 13.07
N HIS A 518 -29.27 -13.85 12.34
CA HIS A 518 -30.56 -14.57 12.32
C HIS A 518 -30.78 -15.31 11.01
N ASP A 519 -30.59 -14.64 9.88
CA ASP A 519 -30.74 -15.22 8.55
C ASP A 519 -29.38 -15.55 7.91
N ILE A 520 -28.30 -15.05 8.50
CA ILE A 520 -26.92 -15.16 8.00
C ILE A 520 -26.01 -15.42 9.19
N ALA A 521 -25.18 -16.46 9.10
CA ALA A 521 -24.13 -16.75 10.06
C ALA A 521 -22.75 -16.41 9.45
N PRO A 522 -21.80 -15.83 10.21
CA PRO A 522 -20.42 -15.77 9.76
C PRO A 522 -19.87 -17.20 9.58
N ILE A 523 -18.87 -17.36 8.71
CA ILE A 523 -18.08 -18.60 8.67
C ILE A 523 -17.29 -18.77 9.97
N SER A 524 -16.93 -20.02 10.28
CA SER A 524 -16.13 -20.35 11.46
C SER A 524 -14.68 -19.90 11.30
N ASP A 525 -13.96 -19.72 12.42
CA ASP A 525 -12.53 -19.37 12.41
C ASP A 525 -11.68 -20.44 11.69
N ASP A 526 -12.11 -21.70 11.70
CA ASP A 526 -11.45 -22.80 10.97
C ASP A 526 -11.65 -22.71 9.44
N GLU A 527 -12.70 -22.05 8.98
CA GLU A 527 -13.00 -21.83 7.55
C GLU A 527 -12.31 -20.58 6.98
N ILE A 528 -11.95 -19.62 7.84
CA ILE A 528 -11.22 -18.37 7.52
C ILE A 528 -9.75 -18.70 7.31
#